data_AF-A0A1C0VUK9-F1
#
_entry.id   AF-A0A1C0VUK9-F1
#
_cell.length_a   1.000
_cell.length_b   1.000
_cell.length_c   1.000
_cell.angle_alpha   90.00
_cell.angle_beta   90.00
_cell.angle_gamma   90.00
#
_symmetry.space_group_name_H-M   'P 1'
#
loop_
_entity.id
_entity.type
_entity.pdbx_description
1 polymer ?
#
loop_
_entity_poly.entity_id
_entity_poly.type
_entity_poly.pdbx_seq_one_letter_code
_entity_poly.pdbx_strand_id
1 'polypeptide(L)' 'MESDNGEEERNWRQDKLLTCDDIDRLQRGGENIHKIKGKRNTANKDLYKDTEGNIYIKPKGGIGAGESTGLNINDF' A
#
# COMPACT_ATOMS: atom_id res chain seq x y z
N MET A 1 -22.38 23.20 -15.35
CA MET A 1 -21.60 21.95 -15.16
C MET A 1 -20.70 22.22 -13.98
N GLU A 2 -21.22 21.99 -12.78
CA GLU A 2 -20.48 22.22 -11.54
C GLU A 2 -20.01 20.88 -10.99
N SER A 3 -18.71 20.88 -10.68
CA SER A 3 -18.03 20.04 -9.68
C SER A 3 -17.86 18.55 -10.01
N ASP A 4 -16.63 18.17 -10.38
CA ASP A 4 -15.90 17.30 -9.46
C ASP A 4 -14.44 17.73 -9.37
N ASN A 5 -14.06 18.10 -8.16
CA ASN A 5 -12.81 18.74 -7.78
C ASN A 5 -11.75 17.66 -7.53
N GLY A 6 -10.67 17.67 -8.31
CA GLY A 6 -9.32 17.30 -7.87
C GLY A 6 -9.17 16.06 -6.98
N GLU A 7 -9.49 14.86 -7.47
CA GLU A 7 -8.66 13.72 -7.11
C GLU A 7 -7.32 13.97 -7.82
N GLU A 8 -6.33 14.51 -7.11
CA GLU A 8 -4.96 14.44 -7.60
C GLU A 8 -4.69 12.96 -7.93
N GLU A 9 -4.58 12.63 -9.22
CA GLU A 9 -4.29 11.26 -9.65
C GLU A 9 -3.01 10.82 -8.93
N ARG A 10 -3.16 9.98 -7.89
CA ARG A 10 -2.04 9.49 -7.09
C ARG A 10 -0.94 9.03 -8.02
N ASN A 11 0.23 9.66 -7.91
CA ASN A 11 1.37 9.28 -8.72
C ASN A 11 1.99 7.98 -8.20
N TRP A 12 1.46 6.85 -8.67
CA TRP A 12 1.84 5.54 -8.17
C TRP A 12 3.33 5.20 -8.35
N ARG A 13 4.02 5.93 -9.24
CA ARG A 13 5.46 5.78 -9.48
C ARG A 13 6.30 6.31 -8.32
N GLN A 14 5.72 7.15 -7.45
CA GLN A 14 6.38 7.71 -6.27
C GLN A 14 6.19 6.86 -5.02
N ASP A 15 5.29 5.88 -5.05
CA ASP A 15 5.08 4.99 -3.92
C ASP A 15 6.34 4.21 -3.59
N LYS A 16 6.57 4.05 -2.30
CA LYS A 16 7.76 3.38 -1.79
C LYS A 16 7.38 2.02 -1.24
N LEU A 17 8.26 1.05 -1.47
CA LEU A 17 8.14 -0.26 -0.82
C LEU A 17 8.12 -0.04 0.70
N LEU A 18 7.22 -0.73 1.39
CA LEU A 18 7.21 -0.72 2.86
C LEU A 18 8.54 -1.24 3.39
N THR A 19 9.12 -0.52 4.35
CA THR A 19 10.38 -0.90 4.96
C THR A 19 10.18 -2.03 5.97
N CYS A 20 11.27 -2.64 6.45
CA CYS A 20 11.18 -3.61 7.55
C CYS A 20 10.51 -2.99 8.78
N ASP A 21 10.85 -1.75 9.12
CA ASP A 21 10.24 -1.05 10.26
C ASP A 21 8.74 -0.84 10.08
N ASP A 22 8.28 -0.52 8.87
CA ASP A 22 6.85 -0.38 8.60
C ASP A 22 6.12 -1.72 8.73
N ILE A 23 6.73 -2.80 8.21
CA ILE A 23 6.20 -4.15 8.34
C ILE A 23 6.11 -4.55 9.82
N ASP A 24 7.13 -4.25 10.61
CA ASP A 24 7.16 -4.52 12.04
C ASP A 24 6.08 -3.73 12.78
N ARG A 25 5.82 -2.46 12.40
CA ARG A 25 4.70 -1.68 12.96
C ARG A 25 3.36 -2.32 12.68
N LEU A 26 3.10 -2.72 11.43
CA LEU A 26 1.87 -3.42 11.07
C LEU A 26 1.69 -4.70 11.90
N GLN A 27 2.75 -5.52 12.00
CA GLN A 27 2.70 -6.75 12.79
C GLN A 27 2.45 -6.50 14.28
N ARG A 28 3.07 -5.46 14.86
CA ARG A 28 2.82 -5.04 16.25
C ARG A 28 1.39 -4.53 16.45
N GLY A 29 0.82 -3.90 15.44
CA GLY A 29 -0.59 -3.50 15.36
C GLY A 29 -1.58 -4.65 15.23
N GLY A 30 -1.10 -5.89 15.06
CA GLY A 30 -1.93 -7.09 14.89
C GLY A 30 -2.22 -7.44 13.42
N GLU A 31 -1.71 -6.67 12.47
CA GLU A 31 -1.88 -6.93 11.05
C GLU A 31 -0.95 -8.03 10.54
N ASN A 32 -1.47 -8.88 9.65
CA ASN A 32 -0.68 -9.95 9.04
C ASN A 32 -0.42 -9.66 7.56
N ILE A 33 0.80 -9.24 7.26
CA ILE A 33 1.27 -8.94 5.89
C ILE A 33 0.98 -10.03 4.85
N HIS A 34 1.02 -11.32 5.22
CA HIS A 34 0.70 -12.41 4.28
C HIS A 34 -0.81 -12.51 4.01
N LYS A 35 -1.64 -12.19 5.00
CA LYS A 35 -3.09 -12.10 4.80
C LYS A 35 -3.45 -10.89 3.94
N ILE A 36 -2.82 -9.74 4.19
CA ILE A 36 -3.03 -8.50 3.42
C ILE A 36 -2.70 -8.74 1.94
N LYS A 37 -1.52 -9.30 1.63
CA LYS A 37 -1.13 -9.60 0.24
C LYS A 37 -2.03 -10.65 -0.47
N GLY A 38 -2.83 -11.40 0.29
CA GLY A 38 -3.75 -12.43 -0.18
C GLY A 38 -3.15 -13.83 -0.34
N LYS A 39 -4.01 -14.84 -0.51
CA LYS A 39 -3.62 -16.27 -0.52
C LYS A 39 -2.92 -16.75 -1.81
N ARG A 40 -3.07 -16.04 -2.94
CA ARG A 40 -2.54 -16.45 -4.25
C ARG A 40 -1.43 -15.50 -4.71
N ASN A 41 -0.30 -16.07 -5.12
CA ASN A 41 0.86 -15.32 -5.64
C ASN A 41 1.42 -14.27 -4.65
N THR A 42 1.32 -14.53 -3.35
CA THR A 42 1.80 -13.66 -2.27
C THR A 42 3.29 -13.32 -2.41
N ALA A 43 4.07 -14.23 -2.98
CA ALA A 43 5.50 -14.05 -3.27
C ALA A 43 5.78 -13.09 -4.44
N ASN A 44 4.81 -12.88 -5.33
CA ASN A 44 4.93 -11.99 -6.49
C ASN A 44 4.34 -10.61 -6.22
N LYS A 45 3.87 -10.36 -5.00
CA LYS A 45 3.26 -9.10 -4.58
C LYS A 45 4.02 -8.52 -3.40
N ASP A 46 4.11 -7.20 -3.39
CA ASP A 46 4.71 -6.42 -2.32
C ASP A 46 3.78 -5.31 -1.88
N LEU A 47 4.00 -4.82 -0.66
CA LEU A 47 3.21 -3.75 -0.09
C LEU A 47 3.99 -2.44 -0.25
N TYR A 48 3.32 -1.43 -0.77
CA TYR A 48 3.87 -0.11 -1.01
C TYR A 48 3.04 0.91 -0.24
N LYS A 49 3.67 2.01 0.16
CA LYS A 49 3.00 3.18 0.73
C LYS A 49 3.20 4.41 -0.14
N ASP A 50 2.19 5.25 -0.22
CA ASP A 50 2.33 6.59 -0.80
C ASP A 50 2.99 7.56 0.21
N THR A 51 3.06 8.84 -0.16
CA THR A 51 3.60 9.90 0.70
C THR A 51 2.72 10.21 1.91
N GLU A 52 1.44 9.85 1.86
CA GLU A 52 0.46 10.04 2.94
C GLU A 52 0.41 8.84 3.90
N GLY A 53 1.10 7.75 3.56
CA GLY A 53 1.18 6.53 4.34
C GLY A 53 0.11 5.48 4.00
N ASN A 54 -0.74 5.71 3.00
CA ASN A 54 -1.75 4.74 2.59
C ASN A 54 -1.07 3.52 1.96
N ILE A 55 -1.52 2.31 2.31
CA ILE A 55 -0.88 1.05 1.94
C ILE A 55 -1.61 0.38 0.77
N TYR A 56 -0.82 -0.09 -0.19
CA TYR A 56 -1.28 -0.70 -1.42
C TYR A 56 -0.55 -1.99 -1.73
N ILE A 57 -1.24 -2.94 -2.34
CA ILE A 57 -0.67 -4.18 -2.84
C ILE A 57 -0.30 -3.98 -4.31
N LYS A 58 0.98 -4.19 -4.64
CA LYS A 58 1.47 -4.10 -6.01
C LYS A 58 2.19 -5.38 -6.42
N PRO A 59 2.30 -5.67 -7.73
CA PRO A 59 3.29 -6.63 -8.20
C PRO A 59 4.69 -6.24 -7.70
N LYS A 60 5.52 -7.26 -7.45
CA LYS A 60 6.92 -7.06 -7.10
C LYS A 60 7.60 -6.16 -8.15
N GLY A 61 8.32 -5.14 -7.69
CA GLY A 61 8.89 -4.10 -8.55
C GLY A 61 8.01 -2.86 -8.70
N GLY A 62 6.80 -2.83 -8.13
CA GLY A 62 6.02 -1.60 -7.92
C GLY A 62 5.33 -1.07 -9.18
N ILE A 63 5.16 -1.91 -10.20
CA ILE A 63 4.54 -1.52 -11.47
C ILE A 63 3.02 -1.45 -11.32
N GLY A 64 2.45 -0.27 -11.60
CA GLY A 64 1.02 0.02 -11.57
C GLY A 64 0.53 0.68 -10.27
N ALA A 65 -0.71 1.16 -10.30
CA ALA A 65 -1.36 1.79 -9.15
C ALA A 65 -1.49 0.83 -7.95
N GLY A 66 -1.68 -0.45 -8.22
CA GLY A 66 -1.94 -1.46 -7.19
C GLY A 66 -3.35 -1.40 -6.64
N GLU A 67 -3.62 -2.30 -5.71
CA GLU A 67 -4.90 -2.43 -5.01
C GLU A 67 -4.78 -1.74 -3.63
N SER A 68 -5.71 -0.85 -3.30
CA SER A 68 -5.76 -0.23 -1.97
C SER A 68 -6.10 -1.27 -0.91
N THR A 69 -5.37 -1.25 0.21
CA THR A 69 -5.66 -2.13 1.35
C THR A 69 -6.64 -1.51 2.33
N GLY A 70 -6.88 -0.18 2.24
CA GLY A 70 -7.62 0.58 3.25
C GLY A 70 -6.84 0.83 4.54
N LEU A 71 -5.59 0.40 4.64
CA LEU A 71 -4.73 0.63 5.81
C LEU A 71 -3.83 1.85 5.58
N ASN A 72 -3.57 2.60 6.65
CA ASN A 72 -2.54 3.65 6.67
C ASN A 72 -1.47 3.29 7.71
N ILE A 73 -0.19 3.39 7.34
CA ILE A 73 0.92 3.03 8.23
C ILE A 73 1.01 3.93 9.47
N ASN A 74 0.46 5.14 9.42
CA ASN A 74 0.50 6.10 10.53
C ASN A 74 -0.52 5.76 11.63
N ASP A 75 -1.44 4.82 11.39
CA ASP A 75 -2.40 4.33 12.38
C ASP A 75 -1.79 3.27 13.33
N PHE A 76 -0.49 2.95 13.17
CA PHE A 76 0.23 1.88 13.86
C PHE A 76 1.56 2.31 14.51
#